data_AF-A0AAW7TAE8-F1
#
_entry.id   AF-A0AAW7TAE8-F1
#
_cell.length_a   1.000
_cell.length_b   1.000
_cell.length_c   1.000
_cell.angle_alpha   90.00
_cell.angle_beta   90.00
_cell.angle_gamma   90.00
#
_symmetry.space_group_name_H-M   'P 1'
#
loop_
_entity.id
_entity.type
_entity.pdbx_description
1 polymer ?
#
loop_
_entity_poly.entity_id
_entity_poly.type
_entity_poly.pdbx_seq_one_letter_code
_entity_poly.pdbx_strand_id
1 'polypeptide(L)'
;MDGVPLAGVRQLAAKPADWAIVGTQQSAQAYGFMLRKDDPPFNALVDGVLVPLMKRGEIGEIVGRTTSDSRSRCRRTDSLATSR
;
A
#
# COMPACT_ATOMS: atom_id res chain seq x y z
N MET A 1 -0.23 15.57 7.48
CA MET A 1 0.27 14.81 6.31
C MET A 1 0.06 13.33 6.60
N ASP A 2 -0.48 12.58 5.63
CA ASP A 2 -0.84 11.16 5.79
C ASP A 2 0.41 10.25 5.81
N GLY A 3 0.43 9.24 6.67
CA GLY A 3 1.52 8.28 6.81
C GLY A 3 1.64 7.29 5.65
N VAL A 4 0.54 6.95 4.96
CA VAL A 4 0.59 5.97 3.85
C VAL A 4 1.33 6.51 2.62
N PRO A 5 1.04 7.73 2.11
CA PRO A 5 1.82 8.34 1.02
C PRO A 5 3.29 8.55 1.40
N LEU A 6 3.55 8.97 2.66
CA LEU A 6 4.92 9.14 3.16
C LEU A 6 5.69 7.80 3.18
N ALA A 7 5.03 6.71 3.58
CA ALA A 7 5.62 5.38 3.54
C ALA A 7 5.94 4.94 2.11
N GLY A 8 5.07 5.26 1.14
CA GLY A 8 5.32 5.01 -0.28
C GLY A 8 6.53 5.79 -0.80
N VAL A 9 6.62 7.09 -0.52
CA VAL A 9 7.76 7.92 -0.93
C VAL A 9 9.06 7.47 -0.26
N ARG A 10 9.02 7.13 1.05
CA ARG A 10 10.17 6.55 1.75
C ARG A 10 10.65 5.25 1.11
N GLN A 11 9.72 4.40 0.67
CA GLN A 11 10.03 3.11 0.06
C GLN A 11 10.62 3.25 -1.36
N LEU A 12 10.37 4.37 -2.04
CA LEU A 12 10.91 4.69 -3.37
C LEU A 12 12.17 5.57 -3.32
N ALA A 13 12.51 6.12 -2.16
CA ALA A 13 13.71 6.95 -1.98
C ALA A 13 14.99 6.11 -2.12
N ALA A 14 16.06 6.71 -2.64
CA ALA A 14 17.36 6.05 -2.85
C ALA A 14 18.04 5.57 -1.55
N LYS A 15 17.67 6.16 -0.39
CA LYS A 15 18.16 5.73 0.92
C LYS A 15 17.00 5.68 1.92
N PRO A 16 16.16 4.65 1.90
CA PRO A 16 14.96 4.56 2.74
C PRO A 16 15.24 4.61 4.26
N ALA A 17 16.47 4.23 4.66
CA ALA A 17 16.94 4.21 6.04
C ALA A 17 17.17 5.60 6.64
N ASP A 18 17.47 6.60 5.79
CA ASP A 18 17.79 7.96 6.23
C ASP A 18 16.53 8.79 6.52
N TRP A 19 15.35 8.28 6.14
CA TRP A 19 14.07 8.97 6.29
C TRP A 19 13.24 8.35 7.42
N ALA A 20 12.85 9.16 8.39
CA ALA A 20 11.91 8.79 9.45
C ALA A 20 10.57 9.51 9.26
N ILE A 21 9.47 8.78 9.39
CA ILE A 21 8.13 9.35 9.43
C ILE A 21 7.89 9.81 10.88
N VAL A 22 7.74 11.11 11.08
CA VAL A 22 7.57 11.72 12.40
C VAL A 22 6.21 12.42 12.53
N GLY A 23 5.71 12.53 13.76
CA GLY A 23 4.42 13.15 14.08
C GLY A 23 3.25 12.18 14.17
N THR A 24 2.19 12.60 14.87
CA THR A 24 0.95 11.82 15.00
C THR A 24 0.14 11.87 13.72
N GLN A 25 -0.43 10.73 13.32
CA GLN A 25 -1.37 10.68 12.19
C GLN A 25 -2.54 11.62 12.45
N GLN A 26 -2.76 12.56 11.53
CA GLN A 26 -3.72 13.65 11.72
C GLN A 26 -5.17 13.19 11.50
N SER A 27 -5.38 12.16 10.68
CA SER A 27 -6.69 11.55 10.46
C SER A 27 -6.52 10.10 10.00
N ALA A 28 -7.40 9.22 10.44
CA ALA A 28 -7.53 7.87 9.91
C ALA A 28 -8.57 7.91 8.78
N GLN A 29 -8.11 7.76 7.54
CA GLN A 29 -8.98 7.74 6.37
C GLN A 29 -9.15 6.29 5.90
N ALA A 30 -10.39 5.84 5.83
CA ALA A 30 -10.70 4.55 5.22
C ALA A 30 -10.47 4.65 3.71
N TYR A 31 -9.60 3.80 3.18
CA TYR A 31 -9.37 3.69 1.74
C TYR A 31 -10.44 2.78 1.13
N GLY A 32 -11.22 3.31 0.21
CA GLY A 32 -12.28 2.58 -0.48
C GLY A 32 -12.05 2.53 -2.00
N PHE A 33 -12.65 1.54 -2.66
CA PHE A 33 -12.71 1.51 -4.12
C PHE A 33 -13.69 2.56 -4.61
N MET A 34 -13.28 3.36 -5.58
CA MET A 34 -14.17 4.30 -6.27
C MET A 34 -15.00 3.53 -7.31
N LEU A 35 -16.33 3.63 -7.21
CA LEU A 35 -17.27 2.97 -8.12
C LEU A 35 -18.10 4.01 -8.88
N ARG A 36 -18.69 3.60 -10.01
CA ARG A 36 -19.61 4.47 -10.73
C ARG A 36 -20.80 4.81 -9.84
N LYS A 37 -21.21 6.08 -9.87
CA LYS A 37 -22.43 6.54 -9.21
C LYS A 37 -23.64 5.79 -9.78
N ASP A 38 -24.57 5.41 -8.90
CA ASP A 38 -25.85 4.76 -9.21
C ASP A 38 -25.76 3.35 -9.85
N ASP A 39 -24.71 2.58 -9.53
CA ASP A 39 -24.57 1.17 -9.94
C ASP A 39 -24.63 0.20 -8.73
N PRO A 40 -25.81 -0.02 -8.13
CA PRO A 40 -25.97 -0.94 -7.01
C PRO A 40 -25.62 -2.41 -7.32
N PRO A 41 -25.88 -2.99 -8.52
CA PRO A 41 -25.50 -4.38 -8.77
C PRO A 41 -23.98 -4.56 -8.82
N PHE A 42 -23.23 -3.58 -9.35
CA PHE A 42 -21.77 -3.65 -9.33
C PHE A 42 -21.20 -3.53 -7.92
N ASN A 43 -21.77 -2.65 -7.09
CA ASN A 43 -21.36 -2.57 -5.69
C ASN A 43 -21.59 -3.89 -4.94
N ALA A 44 -22.75 -4.53 -5.14
CA ALA A 44 -23.06 -5.81 -4.51
C ALA A 44 -22.08 -6.94 -4.92
N LEU A 45 -21.63 -6.95 -6.19
CA LEU A 45 -20.61 -7.89 -6.66
C LEU A 45 -19.27 -7.66 -5.95
N VAL A 46 -18.84 -6.40 -5.85
CA VAL A 46 -17.58 -6.03 -5.18
C VAL A 46 -17.64 -6.39 -3.70
N ASP A 47 -18.73 -6.05 -3.02
CA ASP A 47 -18.95 -6.38 -1.61
C ASP A 47 -18.97 -7.90 -1.38
N GLY A 48 -19.58 -8.66 -2.30
CA GLY A 48 -19.64 -10.12 -2.25
C GLY A 48 -18.27 -10.80 -2.34
N VAL A 49 -17.27 -10.16 -2.97
CA VAL A 49 -15.89 -10.67 -3.04
C VAL A 49 -15.03 -10.10 -1.91
N LEU A 50 -15.17 -8.82 -1.61
CA LEU A 50 -14.31 -8.11 -0.67
C LEU A 50 -14.56 -8.55 0.78
N VAL A 51 -15.83 -8.68 1.19
CA VAL A 51 -16.18 -9.10 2.56
C VAL A 51 -15.61 -10.47 2.93
N PRO A 52 -15.74 -11.54 2.12
CA PRO A 52 -15.13 -12.83 2.46
C PRO A 52 -13.60 -12.78 2.42
N LEU A 53 -12.98 -12.03 1.51
CA LEU A 53 -11.52 -11.86 1.48
C LEU A 53 -11.00 -11.17 2.75
N MET A 54 -11.70 -10.13 3.22
CA MET A 54 -11.40 -9.45 4.49
C MET A 54 -11.57 -10.40 5.68
N LYS A 55 -12.65 -11.18 5.72
CA LYS A 55 -12.92 -12.14 6.81
C LYS A 55 -11.90 -13.29 6.86
N ARG A 56 -11.40 -13.74 5.71
CA ARG A 56 -10.37 -14.78 5.62
C ARG A 56 -8.97 -14.27 5.96
N GLY A 57 -8.77 -12.95 6.04
CA GLY A 57 -7.46 -12.35 6.32
C GLY A 57 -6.48 -12.44 5.15
N GLU A 58 -6.89 -12.95 3.98
CA GLU A 58 -6.07 -13.09 2.77
C GLU A 58 -5.52 -11.75 2.28
N ILE A 59 -6.23 -10.66 2.55
CA ILE A 59 -5.75 -9.30 2.26
C ILE A 59 -4.43 -9.02 3.00
N GLY A 60 -4.28 -9.50 4.24
CA GLY A 60 -3.03 -9.36 4.99
C GLY A 60 -1.86 -10.05 4.29
N GLU A 61 -2.08 -11.22 3.70
CA GLU A 61 -1.06 -11.92 2.93
C GLU A 61 -0.70 -11.19 1.64
N ILE A 62 -1.70 -10.67 0.91
CA ILE A 62 -1.48 -9.92 -0.33
C ILE A 62 -0.67 -8.64 -0.05
N VAL A 63 -0.99 -7.93 1.04
CA VAL A 63 -0.26 -6.74 1.48
C VAL A 63 1.17 -7.10 1.93
N GLY A 64 1.34 -8.18 2.69
CA GLY A 64 2.66 -8.65 3.11
C GLY A 64 3.55 -9.08 1.93
N ARG A 65 2.97 -9.75 0.94
CA ARG A 65 3.66 -10.14 -0.29
C ARG A 65 4.08 -8.93 -1.12
N THR A 66 3.19 -7.95 -1.29
CA THR A 66 3.48 -6.75 -2.09
C THR A 66 4.57 -5.91 -1.44
N THR A 67 4.48 -5.68 -0.12
CA THR A 67 5.48 -4.89 0.61
C THR A 67 6.85 -5.57 0.66
N SER A 68 6.92 -6.90 0.73
CA SER A 68 8.18 -7.64 0.67
C SER A 68 8.81 -7.63 -0.73
N ASP A 69 8.03 -7.77 -1.80
CA ASP A 69 8.54 -7.68 -3.18
C ASP A 69 9.05 -6.26 -3.50
N SER A 70 8.34 -5.20 -3.08
CA SER A 70 8.79 -3.81 -3.26
C SER A 70 10.13 -3.53 -2.56
N ARG A 71 10.38 -4.10 -1.38
CA ARG A 71 11.70 -4.02 -0.71
C ARG A 71 12.79 -4.72 -1.51
N SER A 72 12.47 -5.84 -2.15
CA SER A 72 13.44 -6.58 -2.99
C SER A 72 13.84 -5.81 -4.25
N ARG A 73 12.91 -5.06 -4.85
CA ARG A 73 13.16 -4.23 -6.04
C ARG A 73 14.00 -3.00 -5.69
N CYS A 74 13.70 -2.32 -4.59
CA CYS A 74 14.46 -1.15 -4.13
C CYS A 74 15.94 -1.49 -3.84
N ARG A 75 16.22 -2.63 -3.18
CA ARG A 75 17.62 -3.10 -2.99
C ARG A 75 18.34 -3.37 -4.32
N ARG A 76 17.64 -3.89 -5.32
CA ARG A 76 18.20 -4.16 -6.66
C ARG A 76 18.58 -2.87 -7.38
N THR A 77 17.77 -1.82 -7.28
CA THR A 77 18.08 -0.52 -7.88
C THR A 77 19.27 0.16 -7.19
N ASP A 78 19.40 0.05 -5.86
CA ASP A 78 20.56 0.60 -5.13
C ASP A 78 21.88 -0.10 -5.50
N SER A 79 21.85 -1.42 -5.70
CA SER A 79 23.03 -2.18 -6.15
C SER A 79 23.48 -1.82 -7.56
N LEU A 80 22.54 -1.47 -8.45
CA LEU A 80 22.84 -1.03 -9.82
C LEU A 80 23.33 0.43 -9.86
N ALA A 81 22.84 1.28 -8.95
CA ALA A 81 23.29 2.67 -8.82
C ALA A 81 24.70 2.80 -8.22
N THR A 82 25.14 1.84 -7.41
CA THR A 82 26.49 1.83 -6.78
C THR A 82 27.57 1.23 -7.69
N SER A 83 27.21 0.58 -8.81
CA SER A 83 28.15 -0.03 -9.75
C SER A 83 28.53 0.87 -10.95
N ARG A 84 28.20 2.17 -10.89
CA ARG A 84 28.65 3.19 -11.85
C ARG A 84 29.52 4.23 -11.17
#